data_AF-A0A7V7PMC0-F1
#
_entry.id   AF-A0A7V7PMC0-F1
#
_cell.length_a   1.000
_cell.length_b   1.000
_cell.length_c   1.000
_cell.angle_alpha   90.00
_cell.angle_beta   90.00
_cell.angle_gamma   90.00
#
_symmetry.space_group_name_H-M   'P 1'
#
loop_
_entity.id
_entity.type
_entity.pdbx_description
1 polymer ?
#
loop_
_entity_poly.entity_id
_entity_poly.type
_entity_poly.pdbx_seq_one_letter_code
_entity_poly.pdbx_strand_id
1 'polypeptide(L)'
;MRDRFGALASQDFVMSTRTAAQTQSADTSSAPSHNSSAVPWRERPLLTMQEAAGIAGVSQASLYLMAQRGKLKLRKFAGRTMAETSSLAAALDGAEAWTPSDRNGKAVAARAERSRAAWAD
;
A
#
# COMPACT_ATOMS: atom_id res chain seq x y z
N MET A 1 5.38 -37.40 62.32
CA MET A 1 4.00 -37.48 61.77
C MET A 1 3.37 -36.11 61.99
N ARG A 2 3.30 -35.30 60.91
CA ARG A 2 2.47 -34.09 60.72
C ARG A 2 2.43 -33.05 61.85
N ASP A 3 3.25 -32.01 61.71
CA ASP A 3 2.95 -30.69 62.26
C ASP A 3 2.12 -29.88 61.26
N ARG A 4 1.00 -29.36 61.74
CA ARG A 4 0.16 -28.32 61.13
C ARG A 4 0.33 -27.04 61.94
N PHE A 5 -0.16 -25.93 61.36
CA PHE A 5 -0.17 -24.53 61.82
C PHE A 5 1.13 -23.79 61.43
N GLY A 6 1.13 -22.67 60.72
CA GLY A 6 0.08 -21.73 60.34
C GLY A 6 0.69 -20.33 60.36
N ALA A 7 0.31 -19.51 59.37
CA ALA A 7 0.37 -18.04 59.34
C ALA A 7 1.64 -17.32 58.83
N LEU A 8 1.33 -16.34 57.96
CA LEU A 8 1.99 -15.03 57.75
C LEU A 8 3.30 -15.00 56.97
N ALA A 9 3.23 -14.49 55.73
CA ALA A 9 3.81 -13.19 55.40
C ALA A 9 3.44 -12.83 53.95
N SER A 10 2.47 -11.92 53.83
CA SER A 10 2.29 -11.08 52.66
C SER A 10 3.59 -10.29 52.50
N GLN A 11 4.39 -10.59 51.48
CA GLN A 11 5.53 -9.76 51.13
C GLN A 11 5.10 -8.78 50.05
N ASP A 12 5.02 -7.53 50.50
CA ASP A 12 4.74 -6.36 49.70
C ASP A 12 5.69 -6.26 48.50
N PHE A 13 5.07 -6.14 47.34
CA PHE A 13 5.68 -5.87 46.06
C PHE A 13 6.36 -4.50 46.10
N VAL A 14 7.68 -4.49 46.35
CA VAL A 14 8.49 -3.28 46.25
C VAL A 14 8.65 -2.90 44.78
N MET A 15 7.81 -1.96 44.32
CA MET A 15 7.99 -1.23 43.07
C MET A 15 9.31 -0.45 43.12
N SER A 16 10.33 -0.99 42.45
CA SER A 16 11.53 -0.23 42.08
C SER A 16 11.96 -0.67 40.69
N THR A 17 11.33 -0.12 39.66
CA THR A 17 11.89 -0.12 38.31
C THR A 17 12.23 1.32 37.93
N ARG A 18 13.51 1.47 37.63
CA ARG A 18 14.18 2.73 37.32
C ARG A 18 13.52 3.47 36.17
N THR A 19 13.56 4.79 36.30
CA THR A 19 13.61 5.75 35.20
C THR A 19 14.55 5.28 34.08
N ALA A 20 14.03 5.27 32.85
CA ALA A 20 14.79 5.53 31.64
C ALA A 20 13.82 6.08 30.60
N ALA A 21 13.89 7.39 30.37
CA ALA A 21 13.36 8.01 29.17
C ALA A 21 13.99 7.34 27.95
N GLN A 22 13.16 6.71 27.12
CA GLN A 22 13.56 6.35 25.77
C GLN A 22 12.58 6.98 24.81
N THR A 23 12.91 8.23 24.44
CA THR A 23 12.50 8.85 23.18
C THR A 23 13.00 7.93 22.07
N GLN A 24 12.18 6.96 21.65
CA GLN A 24 12.44 6.22 20.43
C GLN A 24 11.95 7.10 19.28
N SER A 25 12.84 7.97 18.83
CA SER A 25 12.82 8.54 17.48
C SER A 25 12.93 7.39 16.49
N ALA A 26 11.80 6.80 16.12
CA ALA A 26 11.72 5.94 14.94
C ALA A 26 11.53 6.82 13.70
N ASP A 27 12.55 7.63 13.41
CA ASP A 27 12.76 8.21 12.08
C ASP A 27 13.38 7.11 11.20
N THR A 28 12.63 6.03 10.99
CA THR A 28 13.05 4.88 10.19
C THR A 28 11.97 4.54 9.18
N SER A 29 11.83 5.40 8.18
CA SER A 29 11.59 5.02 6.78
C SER A 29 11.54 6.27 5.92
N SER A 30 12.68 6.96 5.79
CA SER A 30 12.91 7.72 4.55
C SER A 30 13.16 6.70 3.46
N ALA A 31 12.07 6.19 2.87
CA ALA A 31 12.16 5.47 1.61
C ALA A 31 12.90 6.37 0.61
N PRO A 32 13.79 5.81 -0.23
CA PRO A 32 14.66 6.59 -1.09
C PRO A 32 13.81 7.56 -1.93
N SER A 33 14.17 8.83 -1.83
CA SER A 33 13.60 9.94 -2.58
C SER A 33 13.42 9.53 -4.02
N HIS A 34 12.21 9.72 -4.56
CA HIS A 34 12.01 9.72 -6.00
C HIS A 34 13.01 10.73 -6.55
N ASN A 35 14.06 10.17 -7.14
CA ASN A 35 15.13 10.81 -7.85
C ASN A 35 14.51 11.87 -8.74
N SER A 36 14.48 13.10 -8.20
CA SER A 36 14.12 14.31 -8.92
C SER A 36 15.25 14.55 -9.90
N SER A 37 15.28 13.73 -10.95
CA SER A 37 16.12 13.98 -12.10
C SER A 37 15.69 15.35 -12.61
N ALA A 38 16.65 16.25 -12.77
CA ALA A 38 16.41 17.57 -13.37
C ALA A 38 15.70 17.47 -14.73
N VAL A 39 15.76 16.31 -15.37
CA VAL A 39 15.02 15.96 -16.58
C VAL A 39 13.61 15.44 -16.22
N PRO A 40 12.54 16.11 -16.67
CA PRO A 40 11.17 15.63 -16.56
C PRO A 40 11.02 14.21 -17.12
N TRP A 41 10.21 13.37 -16.47
CA TRP A 41 10.09 11.97 -16.86
C TRP A 41 9.65 11.76 -18.32
N ARG A 42 8.84 12.69 -18.87
CA ARG A 42 8.37 12.64 -20.26
C ARG A 42 9.49 12.84 -21.30
N GLU A 43 10.59 13.48 -20.92
CA GLU A 43 11.74 13.69 -21.80
C GLU A 43 12.71 12.51 -21.79
N ARG A 44 12.55 11.58 -20.84
CA ARG A 44 13.39 10.39 -20.72
C ARG A 44 12.89 9.36 -21.75
N PRO A 45 13.72 8.80 -22.65
CA PRO A 45 13.22 7.88 -23.69
C PRO A 45 12.72 6.53 -23.15
N LEU A 46 13.36 6.02 -22.09
CA LEU A 46 13.06 4.75 -21.46
C LEU A 46 12.99 4.93 -19.94
N LEU A 47 11.99 4.31 -19.33
CA LEU A 47 11.80 4.29 -17.88
C LEU A 47 11.98 2.88 -17.35
N THR A 48 12.55 2.74 -16.17
CA THR A 48 12.53 1.45 -15.48
C THR A 48 11.08 1.06 -15.14
N MET A 49 10.81 -0.23 -15.01
CA MET A 49 9.47 -0.70 -14.59
C MET A 49 9.02 -0.10 -13.26
N GLN A 50 9.96 0.16 -12.34
CA GLN A 50 9.67 0.79 -11.06
C GLN A 50 9.26 2.25 -11.21
N GLU A 51 9.98 3.03 -12.02
CA GLU A 51 9.62 4.43 -12.30
C GLU A 51 8.27 4.52 -13.03
N ALA A 52 8.06 3.69 -14.06
CA ALA A 52 6.80 3.64 -14.79
C ALA A 52 5.62 3.29 -13.86
N ALA A 53 5.82 2.37 -12.92
CA ALA A 53 4.80 1.98 -11.94
C ALA A 53 4.47 3.14 -10.99
N GLY A 54 5.51 3.84 -10.51
CA GLY A 54 5.35 5.03 -9.68
C GLY A 54 4.61 6.16 -10.41
N ILE A 55 4.92 6.39 -11.68
CA ILE A 55 4.28 7.44 -12.49
C ILE A 55 2.81 7.10 -12.77
N ALA A 56 2.51 5.86 -13.14
CA ALA A 56 1.16 5.44 -13.51
C ALA A 56 0.25 5.13 -12.30
N GLY A 57 0.80 5.04 -11.09
CA GLY A 57 0.05 4.68 -9.89
C GLY A 57 -0.46 3.23 -9.88
N VAL A 58 0.21 2.33 -10.61
CA VAL A 58 -0.19 0.91 -10.72
C VAL A 58 0.99 -0.02 -10.39
N SER A 59 0.70 -1.30 -10.15
CA SER A 59 1.75 -2.29 -9.91
C SER A 59 2.55 -2.60 -11.19
N GLN A 60 3.80 -3.07 -11.04
CA GLN A 60 4.60 -3.53 -12.18
C GLN A 60 3.93 -4.68 -12.94
N ALA A 61 3.20 -5.56 -12.24
CA ALA A 61 2.41 -6.62 -12.87
C ALA A 61 1.31 -6.05 -13.79
N SER A 62 0.68 -4.95 -13.38
CA SER A 62 -0.33 -4.25 -14.20
C SER A 62 0.29 -3.65 -15.46
N LEU A 63 1.52 -3.13 -15.39
CA LEU A 63 2.24 -2.66 -16.57
C LEU A 63 2.56 -3.79 -17.55
N TYR A 64 2.96 -4.97 -17.07
CA TYR A 64 3.12 -6.14 -17.92
C TYR A 64 1.81 -6.55 -18.59
N LEU A 65 0.70 -6.52 -17.87
CA LEU A 65 -0.63 -6.81 -18.43
C LEU A 65 -1.04 -5.76 -19.48
N MET A 66 -0.76 -4.48 -19.25
CA MET A 66 -0.96 -3.43 -20.25
C MET A 66 -0.13 -3.66 -21.51
N ALA A 67 1.11 -4.14 -21.36
CA ALA A 67 1.96 -4.47 -22.49
C ALA A 67 1.44 -5.67 -23.29
N GLN A 68 0.99 -6.73 -22.60
CA GLN A 68 0.32 -7.88 -23.23
C GLN A 68 -0.94 -7.47 -24.00
N ARG A 69 -1.65 -6.45 -23.51
CA ARG A 69 -2.83 -5.86 -24.16
C ARG A 69 -2.50 -4.86 -25.27
N GLY A 70 -1.21 -4.66 -25.59
CA GLY A 70 -0.75 -3.72 -26.62
C GLY A 70 -0.89 -2.24 -26.23
N LYS A 71 -1.23 -1.92 -24.99
CA LYS A 71 -1.37 -0.53 -24.49
C LYS A 71 -0.03 0.10 -24.07
N LEU A 72 0.99 -0.73 -23.83
CA LEU A 72 2.31 -0.29 -23.41
C LEU A 72 3.40 -1.01 -24.19
N LYS A 73 4.40 -0.28 -24.67
CA LYS A 73 5.59 -0.86 -25.29
C LYS A 73 6.70 -1.05 -24.26
N LEU A 74 7.22 -2.28 -24.17
CA LEU A 74 8.36 -2.63 -23.33
C LEU A 74 9.56 -2.95 -24.20
N ARG A 75 10.74 -2.53 -23.77
CA ARG A 75 12.03 -2.82 -24.41
C ARG A 75 12.99 -3.46 -23.44
N LYS A 76 13.86 -4.33 -23.96
CA LYS A 76 14.98 -4.90 -23.20
C LYS A 76 16.20 -4.01 -23.41
N PHE A 77 16.77 -3.48 -22.35
CA PHE A 77 17.98 -2.65 -22.38
C PHE A 77 18.93 -3.09 -21.26
N ALA A 78 20.17 -3.41 -21.62
CA ALA A 78 21.20 -3.87 -20.67
C ALA A 78 20.71 -5.00 -19.72
N GLY A 79 19.95 -5.96 -20.25
CA GLY A 79 19.38 -7.08 -19.48
C GLY A 79 18.15 -6.74 -18.63
N ARG A 80 17.71 -5.47 -18.59
CA ARG A 80 16.54 -5.02 -17.84
C ARG A 80 15.37 -4.73 -18.77
N THR A 81 14.15 -5.01 -18.32
CA THR A 81 12.94 -4.57 -19.00
C THR A 81 12.66 -3.12 -18.64
N MET A 82 12.41 -2.30 -19.64
CA MET A 82 12.10 -0.87 -19.53
C MET A 82 10.83 -0.56 -20.32
N ALA A 83 10.07 0.44 -19.89
CA ALA A 83 8.91 0.95 -20.58
C ALA A 83 9.31 2.11 -21.51
N GLU A 84 8.76 2.14 -22.73
CA GLU A 84 8.85 3.32 -23.59
C GLU A 84 8.00 4.44 -23.03
N THR A 85 8.62 5.60 -22.81
CA THR A 85 7.95 6.77 -22.25
C THR A 85 6.85 7.30 -23.14
N SER A 86 7.06 7.31 -24.47
CA SER A 86 6.06 7.75 -25.43
C SER A 86 4.79 6.90 -25.37
N SER A 87 4.94 5.58 -25.24
CA SER A 87 3.81 4.67 -25.10
C SER A 87 3.11 4.82 -23.76
N LEU A 88 3.86 5.05 -22.67
CA LEU A 88 3.28 5.28 -21.35
C LEU A 88 2.51 6.60 -21.31
N ALA A 89 3.09 7.68 -21.85
CA ALA A 89 2.45 8.98 -21.98
C ALA A 89 1.14 8.87 -22.76
N ALA A 90 1.15 8.23 -23.93
CA ALA A 90 -0.06 8.02 -24.71
C ALA A 90 -1.15 7.22 -23.95
N ALA A 91 -0.74 6.22 -23.16
CA ALA A 91 -1.69 5.45 -22.35
C ALA A 91 -2.33 6.28 -21.22
N LEU A 92 -1.57 7.20 -20.62
CA LEU A 92 -2.07 8.11 -19.60
C LEU A 92 -2.93 9.23 -20.18
N ASP A 93 -2.52 9.79 -21.31
CA ASP A 93 -3.24 10.86 -22.01
C ASP A 93 -4.58 10.36 -22.58
N GLY A 94 -4.64 9.07 -22.95
CA GLY A 94 -5.86 8.39 -23.38
C GLY A 94 -6.64 7.68 -22.26
N ALA A 95 -6.35 7.96 -20.99
CA ALA A 95 -7.06 7.36 -19.87
C ALA A 95 -8.55 7.72 -19.89
N GLU A 96 -9.40 6.73 -19.66
CA GLU A 96 -10.85 6.92 -19.62
C GLU A 96 -11.24 7.80 -18.43
N ALA A 97 -12.17 8.73 -18.65
CA ALA A 97 -12.74 9.54 -17.58
C ALA A 97 -13.36 8.62 -16.53
N TRP A 98 -13.02 8.85 -15.27
CA TRP A 98 -13.58 8.06 -14.19
C TRP A 98 -15.10 8.27 -14.13
N THR A 99 -15.85 7.18 -14.28
CA THR A 99 -17.31 7.18 -14.14
C THR A 99 -17.70 6.36 -12.91
N PRO A 100 -18.52 6.92 -12.00
CA PRO A 100 -19.09 6.13 -10.91
C PRO A 100 -19.87 4.95 -11.48
N SER A 101 -19.56 3.73 -11.04
CA SER A 101 -20.30 2.54 -11.47
C SER A 101 -21.22 2.05 -10.34
N ASP A 102 -22.49 1.82 -10.64
CA ASP A 102 -23.47 1.21 -9.72
C ASP A 102 -23.34 -0.32 -9.62
N ARG A 103 -22.16 -0.88 -9.89
CA ARG A 103 -21.90 -2.33 -9.83
C ARG A 103 -22.29 -2.92 -8.46
N ASN A 104 -22.19 -2.12 -7.40
CA ASN A 104 -22.54 -2.52 -6.04
C ASN A 104 -24.00 -2.23 -5.66
N GLY A 105 -24.82 -1.65 -6.55
CA GLY A 105 -26.19 -1.23 -6.25
C GLY A 105 -27.06 -2.37 -5.72
N LYS A 106 -26.92 -3.59 -6.27
CA LYS A 106 -27.62 -4.79 -5.78
C LYS A 106 -27.17 -5.20 -4.37
N ALA A 107 -25.87 -5.12 -4.08
CA ALA A 107 -25.33 -5.44 -2.76
C ALA A 107 -25.69 -4.39 -1.71
N VAL A 108 -25.79 -3.12 -2.12
CA VAL A 108 -26.28 -2.01 -1.27
C VAL A 108 -27.77 -2.19 -0.99
N ALA A 109 -28.59 -2.46 -2.00
CA ALA A 109 -30.03 -2.72 -1.84
C ALA A 109 -30.30 -3.92 -0.91
N ALA A 110 -29.56 -5.02 -1.07
CA ALA A 110 -29.69 -6.20 -0.21
C ALA A 110 -29.22 -5.97 1.24
N ARG A 111 -28.35 -4.98 1.50
CA ARG A 111 -28.03 -4.55 2.88
C ARG A 111 -29.13 -3.68 3.46
N ALA A 112 -29.66 -2.74 2.68
CA ALA A 112 -30.75 -1.86 3.10
C ALA A 112 -32.02 -2.66 3.47
N GLU A 113 -32.34 -3.70 2.71
CA GLU A 113 -33.49 -4.55 3.00
C GLU A 113 -33.33 -5.34 4.30
N ARG A 114 -32.14 -5.91 4.53
CA ARG A 114 -31.82 -6.58 5.80
C ARG A 114 -31.87 -5.63 6.99
N SER A 115 -31.41 -4.38 6.83
CA SER A 115 -31.54 -3.40 7.91
C SER A 115 -32.99 -3.02 8.19
N ARG A 116 -33.86 -2.92 7.18
CA ARG A 116 -35.29 -2.63 7.39
C ARG A 116 -36.00 -3.77 8.12
N ALA A 117 -35.73 -5.01 7.71
CA ALA A 117 -36.30 -6.19 8.35
C ALA A 117 -35.88 -6.33 9.83
N ALA A 118 -34.64 -5.95 10.16
CA ALA A 118 -34.13 -5.99 11.53
C ALA A 118 -34.71 -4.92 12.48
N TRP A 119 -35.41 -3.90 11.95
CA TRP A 119 -36.05 -2.84 12.74
C TRP A 119 -37.58 -3.01 12.80
N ALA A 120 -38.12 -4.03 12.13
CA ALA A 120 -39.55 -4.32 12.08
C ALA A 120 -39.98 -5.45 13.04
N ASP A 121 -39.03 -6.02 13.79
CA ASP A 121 -39.18 -6.98 14.89
C ASP A 121 -38.81 -6.28 16.21
#